data_AF-A0A6C7CBY3-F1
#
_entry.id   AF-A0A6C7CBY3-F1
#
_cell.length_a   1.000
_cell.length_b   1.000
_cell.length_c   1.000
_cell.angle_alpha   90.00
_cell.angle_beta   90.00
_cell.angle_gamma   90.00
#
_symmetry.space_group_name_H-M   'P 1'
#
loop_
_entity.id
_entity.type
_entity.pdbx_description
1 polymer ?
#
loop_
_entity_poly.entity_id
_entity_poly.type
_entity_poly.pdbx_seq_one_letter_code
_entity_poly.pdbx_strand_id
1 'polypeptide(L)'
;MTSNHWSRSDMAKIADVSPTSVTNWFKRQTISKESASRLAQAARVSLSWILTGENEAGAGLSEDEEALIRVFRELPPIEQRNMLAAFQMRIQFLREYYANNADPVTRNK
;
A
#
# COMPACT_ATOMS: atom_id res chain seq x y z
N MET A 1 -0.06 5.25 11.72
CA MET A 1 0.02 6.18 10.58
C MET A 1 1.23 7.06 10.81
N THR A 2 2.29 6.93 10.01
CA THR A 2 3.51 7.73 10.15
C THR A 2 3.21 9.15 9.68
N SER A 3 2.93 10.04 10.63
CA SER A 3 2.77 11.47 10.35
C SER A 3 4.14 12.04 9.99
N ASN A 4 4.46 12.04 8.69
CA ASN A 4 5.61 12.77 8.17
C ASN A 4 5.35 14.26 8.37
N HIS A 5 5.90 14.84 9.44
CA HIS A 5 5.85 16.28 9.71
C HIS A 5 6.82 17.02 8.78
N TRP A 6 6.55 17.02 7.48
CA TRP A 6 7.35 17.76 6.51
C TRP A 6 7.04 19.25 6.58
N SER A 7 8.08 20.06 6.74
CA SER A 7 7.97 21.49 6.50
C SER A 7 7.80 21.76 5.00
N ARG A 8 7.37 22.98 4.64
CA ARG A 8 7.31 23.40 3.22
C ARG A 8 8.68 23.30 2.53
N SER A 9 9.75 23.52 3.28
CA SER A 9 11.13 23.37 2.79
C SER A 9 11.48 21.90 2.51
N ASP A 10 10.99 20.97 3.32
CA ASP A 10 11.20 19.53 3.09
C ASP A 10 10.42 19.07 1.85
N MET A 11 9.17 19.52 1.71
CA MET A 11 8.37 19.24 0.51
C MET A 11 9.03 19.78 -0.76
N ALA A 12 9.64 20.96 -0.69
CA ALA A 12 10.36 21.58 -1.81
C ALA A 12 11.56 20.72 -2.23
N LYS A 13 12.36 20.26 -1.26
CA LYS A 13 13.51 19.37 -1.50
C LYS A 13 13.08 18.02 -2.06
N ILE A 14 12.04 17.41 -1.51
CA ILE A 14 11.54 16.09 -1.94
C ILE A 14 10.98 16.14 -3.36
N ALA A 15 10.21 17.19 -3.66
CA ALA A 15 9.57 17.33 -4.97
C ALA A 15 10.50 17.95 -6.03
N ASP A 16 11.72 18.33 -5.66
CA ASP A 16 12.71 19.02 -6.49
C ASP A 16 12.16 20.31 -7.12
N VAL A 17 11.62 21.19 -6.28
CA VAL A 17 11.02 22.48 -6.69
C VAL A 17 11.42 23.61 -5.74
N SER A 18 11.14 24.85 -6.15
CA SER A 18 11.32 26.00 -5.26
C SER A 18 10.33 25.99 -4.07
N PRO A 19 10.71 26.53 -2.89
CA PRO A 19 9.78 26.72 -1.76
C PRO A 19 8.56 27.59 -2.11
N THR A 20 8.71 28.49 -3.09
CA THR A 20 7.61 29.30 -3.62
C THR A 20 6.57 28.46 -4.34
N SER A 21 7.00 27.42 -5.08
CA SER A 21 6.10 26.46 -5.73
C SER A 21 5.23 25.76 -4.70
N VAL A 22 5.83 25.28 -3.62
CA VAL A 22 5.10 24.65 -2.49
C VAL A 22 4.08 25.61 -1.89
N THR A 23 4.48 26.87 -1.65
CA THR A 23 3.56 27.91 -1.15
C THR A 23 2.37 28.13 -2.09
N ASN A 24 2.62 28.11 -3.40
CA ASN A 24 1.57 28.25 -4.41
C ASN A 24 0.64 27.04 -4.47
N TRP A 25 1.12 25.82 -4.20
CA TRP A 25 0.24 24.64 -4.13
C TRP A 25 -0.84 24.83 -3.07
N PHE A 26 -0.47 25.29 -1.88
CA PHE A 26 -1.43 25.56 -0.80
C PHE A 26 -2.39 26.72 -1.13
N LYS A 27 -1.89 27.76 -1.82
CA LYS A 27 -2.73 28.92 -2.20
C LYS A 27 -3.72 28.61 -3.32
N ARG A 28 -3.29 27.83 -4.31
CA ARG A 28 -4.05 27.56 -5.54
C ARG A 28 -4.79 26.22 -5.51
N GLN A 29 -4.48 25.38 -4.52
CA GLN A 29 -4.97 24.00 -4.42
C GLN A 29 -4.65 23.18 -5.68
N THR A 30 -3.47 23.40 -6.26
CA THR A 30 -3.01 22.68 -7.46
C THR A 30 -1.57 22.24 -7.30
N ILE A 31 -1.25 21.05 -7.83
CA ILE A 31 0.09 20.47 -7.86
C ILE A 31 0.28 19.73 -9.20
N SER A 32 1.52 19.69 -9.70
CA SER A 32 1.82 18.88 -10.88
C SER A 32 1.82 17.39 -10.54
N LYS A 33 1.50 16.54 -11.52
CA LYS A 33 1.55 15.08 -11.35
C LYS A 33 2.93 14.58 -10.91
N GLU A 34 3.99 15.20 -11.43
CA GLU A 34 5.37 14.84 -11.11
C GLU A 34 5.71 15.13 -9.64
N SER A 35 5.44 16.35 -9.16
CA SER A 35 5.67 16.71 -7.76
C SER A 35 4.80 15.89 -6.80
N ALA A 36 3.54 15.63 -7.15
CA ALA A 36 2.65 14.77 -6.38
C ALA A 36 3.18 13.32 -6.30
N SER A 37 3.72 12.78 -7.40
CA SER A 37 4.30 11.43 -7.44
C SER A 37 5.53 11.31 -6.54
N ARG A 38 6.44 12.30 -6.56
CA ARG A 38 7.60 12.32 -5.67
C ARG A 38 7.21 12.35 -4.19
N LEU A 39 6.24 13.20 -3.84
CA LEU A 39 5.73 13.27 -2.47
C LEU A 39 5.04 11.97 -2.04
N ALA A 40 4.24 11.35 -2.91
CA ALA A 40 3.58 10.07 -2.66
C ALA A 40 4.60 8.96 -2.35
N GLN A 41 5.65 8.85 -3.17
CA GLN A 41 6.73 7.88 -2.97
C GLN A 41 7.48 8.11 -1.65
N ALA A 42 7.85 9.36 -1.35
CA ALA A 42 8.54 9.70 -0.11
C ALA A 42 7.67 9.48 1.13
N ALA A 43 6.35 9.67 1.01
CA ALA A 43 5.40 9.49 2.10
C ALA A 43 4.91 8.04 2.24
N ARG A 44 5.22 7.18 1.25
CA ARG A 44 4.69 5.81 1.13
C ARG A 44 3.16 5.77 1.19
N VAL A 45 2.53 6.70 0.47
CA VAL A 45 1.07 6.80 0.29
C VAL A 45 0.74 6.73 -1.20
N SER A 46 -0.52 6.49 -1.54
CA SER A 46 -0.91 6.48 -2.95
C SER A 46 -0.87 7.88 -3.56
N LEU A 47 -0.57 7.96 -4.86
CA LEU A 47 -0.64 9.22 -5.61
C LEU A 47 -2.07 9.79 -5.62
N SER A 48 -3.06 8.90 -5.70
CA SER A 48 -4.48 9.24 -5.61
C SER A 48 -4.78 10.02 -4.33
N TRP A 49 -4.31 9.51 -3.18
CA TRP A 49 -4.47 10.18 -1.89
C TRP A 49 -3.86 11.59 -1.84
N ILE A 50 -2.69 11.81 -2.45
CA ILE A 50 -2.07 13.14 -2.53
C ILE A 50 -2.91 14.12 -3.38
N LEU A 51 -3.59 13.63 -4.41
CA LEU A 51 -4.32 14.47 -5.36
C LEU A 51 -5.77 14.72 -4.92
N THR A 52 -6.44 13.75 -4.32
CA THR A 52 -7.87 13.82 -3.99
C THR A 52 -8.15 13.90 -2.50
N GLY A 53 -7.18 13.53 -1.64
CA GLY A 53 -7.39 13.37 -0.20
C GLY A 53 -8.24 12.16 0.16
N GLU A 54 -8.73 11.40 -0.83
CA GLU A 54 -9.48 10.18 -0.60
C GLU A 54 -8.48 9.04 -0.37
N ASN A 55 -8.60 8.38 0.78
CA ASN A 55 -7.99 7.06 0.91
C ASN A 55 -8.74 6.17 -0.06
N GLU A 56 -8.02 5.61 -1.02
CA GLU A 56 -8.54 4.49 -1.76
C GLU A 56 -8.67 3.32 -0.77
N ALA A 57 -9.83 3.21 -0.13
CA ALA A 57 -10.20 2.02 0.62
C ALA A 57 -10.28 0.87 -0.39
N GLY A 58 -9.16 0.16 -0.58
CA GLY A 58 -9.06 -0.96 -1.52
C GLY A 58 -8.07 -0.78 -2.67
N ALA A 59 -7.53 0.41 -2.98
CA ALA A 59 -6.61 0.48 -4.11
C ALA A 59 -5.28 -0.21 -3.81
N GLY A 60 -4.97 -1.16 -4.68
CA GLY A 60 -3.80 -2.02 -4.57
C GLY A 60 -4.13 -3.44 -4.12
N LEU A 61 -5.36 -3.71 -3.69
CA LEU A 61 -5.84 -5.07 -3.48
C LEU A 61 -6.48 -5.60 -4.77
N SER A 62 -6.16 -6.84 -5.11
CA SER A 62 -6.91 -7.61 -6.09
C SER A 62 -8.33 -7.90 -5.61
N GLU A 63 -9.21 -8.28 -6.53
CA GLU A 63 -10.61 -8.63 -6.21
C GLU A 63 -10.69 -9.71 -5.12
N ASP A 64 -9.80 -10.71 -5.16
CA ASP A 64 -9.72 -11.79 -4.18
C ASP A 64 -9.27 -11.28 -2.80
N GLU A 65 -8.32 -10.35 -2.75
CA GLU A 65 -7.85 -9.77 -1.49
C GLU A 65 -8.94 -8.91 -0.83
N GLU A 66 -9.70 -8.16 -1.62
CA GLU A 66 -10.86 -7.44 -1.09
C GLU A 66 -11.95 -8.39 -0.59
N ALA A 67 -12.23 -9.46 -1.33
CA ALA A 67 -13.20 -10.49 -0.93
C ALA A 67 -12.78 -11.15 0.39
N LEU A 68 -11.49 -11.49 0.52
CA LEU A 68 -10.93 -12.05 1.75
C LEU A 68 -11.11 -11.09 2.93
N ILE A 69 -10.81 -9.81 2.76
CA ILE A 69 -10.97 -8.82 3.84
C ILE A 69 -12.43 -8.66 4.26
N ARG A 70 -13.36 -8.64 3.30
CA ARG A 70 -14.80 -8.57 3.60
C ARG A 70 -15.22 -9.75 4.49
N VAL A 71 -14.92 -10.97 4.06
CA VAL A 71 -15.26 -12.20 4.81
C VAL A 71 -14.55 -12.23 6.17
N PHE A 72 -13.27 -11.86 6.22
CA PHE A 72 -12.49 -11.87 7.46
C PHE A 72 -13.08 -10.94 8.52
N ARG A 73 -13.59 -9.76 8.12
CA ARG A 73 -14.17 -8.77 9.03
C ARG A 73 -15.52 -9.18 9.61
N GLU A 74 -16.24 -10.10 8.96
CA GLU A 74 -17.51 -10.66 9.48
C GLU A 74 -17.29 -11.69 10.58
N LEU A 75 -16.08 -12.25 10.70
CA LEU A 75 -15.77 -13.25 11.71
C LEU A 75 -15.65 -12.64 13.11
N PRO A 76 -16.08 -13.36 14.17
CA PRO A 76 -15.77 -13.00 15.55
C PRO A 76 -14.26 -12.89 15.80
N PRO A 77 -13.79 -12.09 16.78
CA PRO A 77 -12.36 -11.87 17.00
C PRO A 77 -11.53 -13.13 17.27
N ILE A 78 -12.12 -14.16 17.89
CA ILE A 78 -11.45 -15.45 18.08
C ILE A 78 -11.26 -16.17 16.74
N GLU A 79 -12.29 -16.18 15.89
CA GLU A 79 -12.24 -16.85 14.58
C GLU A 79 -11.32 -16.13 13.59
N GLN A 80 -11.24 -14.80 13.66
CA GLN A 80 -10.22 -14.05 12.90
C GLN A 80 -8.80 -14.57 13.20
N ARG A 81 -8.46 -14.74 14.48
CA ARG A 81 -7.15 -15.27 14.88
C ARG A 81 -6.95 -16.72 14.44
N ASN A 82 -7.99 -17.56 14.56
CA ASN A 82 -7.96 -18.95 14.11
C ASN A 82 -7.70 -19.03 12.60
N MET A 83 -8.36 -18.19 11.80
CA MET A 83 -8.19 -18.17 10.35
C MET A 83 -6.80 -17.67 9.93
N LEU A 84 -6.24 -16.66 10.62
CA LEU A 84 -4.85 -16.26 10.38
C LEU A 84 -3.88 -17.41 10.66
N ALA A 85 -4.07 -18.13 11.77
CA ALA A 85 -3.25 -19.31 12.08
C ALA A 85 -3.40 -20.42 11.04
N ALA A 86 -4.62 -20.66 10.55
CA ALA A 86 -4.89 -21.62 9.49
C ALA A 86 -4.15 -21.28 8.19
N PHE A 87 -4.16 -20.00 7.76
CA PHE A 87 -3.40 -19.55 6.60
C PHE A 87 -1.89 -19.76 6.79
N GLN A 88 -1.35 -19.42 7.97
CA GLN A 88 0.06 -19.63 8.28
C GLN A 88 0.46 -21.11 8.23
N MET A 89 -0.35 -21.98 8.83
CA MET A 89 -0.13 -23.43 8.78
C MET A 89 -0.17 -23.96 7.34
N ARG A 90 -1.11 -23.48 6.52
CA ARG A 90 -1.21 -23.89 5.11
C ARG A 90 0.03 -23.45 4.32
N ILE A 91 0.51 -22.23 4.52
CA ILE A 91 1.74 -21.74 3.87
C ILE A 91 2.94 -22.58 4.29
N GLN A 92 3.07 -22.89 5.59
CA GLN A 92 4.15 -23.72 6.10
C GLN A 92 4.12 -25.12 5.46
N PHE A 93 2.96 -25.75 5.43
CA PHE A 93 2.78 -27.04 4.77
C PHE A 93 3.18 -27.00 3.29
N LEU A 94 2.75 -25.97 2.54
CA LEU A 94 3.11 -25.83 1.13
C LEU A 94 4.61 -25.66 0.95
N ARG A 95 5.28 -24.87 1.81
CA ARG A 95 6.74 -24.71 1.78
C ARG A 95 7.45 -26.04 2.00
N GLU A 96 7.05 -26.80 3.00
CA GLU A 96 7.61 -28.13 3.28
C GLU A 96 7.36 -29.10 2.12
N TYR A 97 6.15 -29.07 1.55
CA TYR A 97 5.80 -29.90 0.41
C TYR A 97 6.70 -29.61 -0.80
N TYR A 98 6.87 -28.33 -1.19
CA TYR A 98 7.70 -27.94 -2.33
C TYR A 98 9.22 -27.98 -2.06
N ALA A 99 9.64 -27.96 -0.79
CA ALA A 99 11.04 -28.21 -0.45
C ALA A 99 11.42 -29.68 -0.65
N ASN A 100 10.48 -30.60 -0.38
CA ASN A 100 10.70 -32.04 -0.47
C ASN A 100 10.26 -32.65 -1.82
N ASN A 101 9.53 -31.90 -2.64
CA ASN A 101 9.03 -32.33 -3.94
C ASN A 101 9.29 -31.24 -4.98
N ALA A 102 9.86 -31.59 -6.14
CA ALA A 102 10.20 -30.63 -7.18
C ALA A 102 9.02 -29.71 -7.56
N ASP A 103 9.30 -28.41 -7.66
CA ASP A 103 8.35 -27.33 -7.92
C ASP A 103 7.55 -27.58 -9.23
N PRO A 104 6.19 -27.60 -9.21
CA PRO A 104 5.37 -27.82 -10.40
C PRO A 104 5.57 -26.75 -11.48
N VAL A 105 6.13 -25.59 -11.16
CA VAL A 105 6.41 -24.53 -12.15
C VAL A 105 7.57 -24.91 -13.09
N THR A 106 8.40 -25.89 -12.73
CA THR A 106 9.53 -26.35 -13.58
C THR A 106 9.20 -27.48 -14.55
N ARG A 107 7.93 -27.92 -14.64
CA ARG A 107 7.52 -28.95 -15.61
C ARG A 107 6.67 -28.36 -16.75
N ASN A 108 7.26 -27.45 -17.52
CA ASN A 108 6.85 -27.18 -18.90
C ASN A 108 8.09 -26.84 -19.74
N LYS A 109 8.58 -27.85 -20.46
CA LYS A 109 9.35 -27.73 -21.70
C LYS A 109 8.50 -28.32 -22.81
#